data_AF-V4JL55-F1
#
_entry.id   AF-V4JL55-F1
#
_cell.length_a   1.000
_cell.length_b   1.000
_cell.length_c   1.000
_cell.angle_alpha   90.00
_cell.angle_beta   90.00
_cell.angle_gamma   90.00
#
_symmetry.space_group_name_H-M   'P 1'
#
loop_
_entity.id
_entity.type
_entity.pdbx_description
1 polymer ?
#
loop_
_entity_poly.entity_id
_entity_poly.type
_entity_poly.pdbx_seq_one_letter_code
_entity_poly.pdbx_strand_id
1 'polypeptide(L)'
;MQQLLHCNNQEKAMSTKDVANTYNELTNKSVERINALGELNLKLAETMASRQMEVMNMLMDQGVRMMNLVSEAKGYNDLYKGQVDMAKEIAERMMEESKANVKLVNEMREGYRSWMDTAVAEAKDGGNAVRNAVTS
;
A
#
# COMPACT_ATOMS: atom_id res chain seq x y z
N MET A 1 -41.01 24.57 -38.66
CA MET A 1 -39.74 25.12 -38.10
C MET A 1 -39.66 25.00 -36.57
N GLN A 2 -40.70 25.33 -35.78
CA GLN A 2 -40.60 25.25 -34.30
C GLN A 2 -40.38 23.83 -33.74
N GLN A 3 -40.95 22.78 -34.35
CA GLN A 3 -40.68 21.38 -33.93
C GLN A 3 -39.23 20.93 -34.19
N LEU A 4 -38.62 21.37 -35.29
CA LEU A 4 -37.21 21.08 -35.61
C LEU A 4 -36.25 21.78 -34.65
N LEU A 5 -36.58 23.02 -34.23
CA LEU A 5 -35.83 23.74 -33.19
C LEU A 5 -35.96 23.07 -31.82
N HIS A 6 -37.14 22.53 -31.48
CA HIS A 6 -37.35 21.80 -30.23
C HIS A 6 -36.59 20.46 -30.18
N CYS A 7 -36.60 19.67 -31.26
CA CYS A 7 -35.80 18.44 -31.33
C CYS A 7 -34.30 18.73 -31.20
N ASN A 8 -33.77 19.74 -31.91
CA ASN A 8 -32.36 20.09 -31.89
C ASN A 8 -31.91 20.59 -30.50
N ASN A 9 -32.76 21.34 -29.79
CA ASN A 9 -32.48 21.75 -28.42
C ASN A 9 -32.55 20.59 -27.41
N GLN A 10 -33.44 19.61 -27.59
CA GLN A 10 -33.50 18.42 -26.74
C GLN A 10 -32.30 17.49 -26.94
N GLU A 11 -31.84 17.31 -28.18
CA GLU A 11 -30.66 16.50 -28.53
C GLU A 11 -29.38 17.09 -27.92
N LYS A 12 -29.16 18.40 -28.05
CA LYS A 12 -28.04 19.09 -27.39
C LYS A 12 -28.10 19.02 -25.86
N ALA A 13 -29.30 19.09 -25.27
CA ALA A 13 -29.46 18.97 -23.82
C ALA A 13 -29.16 17.55 -23.31
N MET A 14 -29.45 16.51 -24.11
CA MET A 14 -29.12 15.12 -23.80
C MET A 14 -27.60 14.88 -23.83
N SER A 15 -26.93 15.31 -24.92
CA SER A 15 -25.46 15.27 -25.05
C SER A 15 -24.75 16.02 -23.91
N THR A 16 -25.26 17.18 -23.51
CA THR A 16 -24.69 17.96 -22.37
C THR A 16 -24.83 17.22 -21.03
N LYS A 17 -25.93 16.51 -20.81
CA LYS A 17 -26.16 15.72 -19.59
C LYS A 17 -25.26 14.48 -19.54
N ASP A 18 -25.03 13.84 -20.68
CA ASP A 18 -24.15 12.66 -20.78
C ASP A 18 -22.68 13.02 -20.58
N VAL A 19 -22.25 14.18 -21.08
CA VAL A 19 -20.92 14.76 -20.78
C VAL A 19 -20.79 15.06 -19.28
N ALA A 20 -21.82 15.66 -18.65
CA ALA A 20 -21.79 15.97 -17.22
C ALA A 20 -21.73 14.70 -16.34
N ASN A 21 -22.47 13.65 -16.71
CA ASN A 21 -22.43 12.36 -16.02
C ASN A 21 -21.07 11.68 -16.17
N THR A 22 -20.52 11.67 -17.39
CA THR A 22 -19.18 11.13 -17.68
C THR A 22 -18.11 11.86 -16.85
N TYR A 23 -18.23 13.18 -16.73
CA TYR A 23 -17.30 13.98 -15.91
C TYR A 23 -17.40 13.64 -14.41
N ASN A 24 -18.61 13.44 -13.89
CA ASN A 24 -18.82 13.01 -12.50
C ASN A 24 -18.22 11.61 -12.23
N GLU A 25 -18.42 10.66 -13.15
CA GLU A 25 -17.83 9.32 -13.03
C GLU A 25 -16.29 9.36 -13.06
N LEU A 26 -15.70 10.15 -13.95
CA LEU A 26 -14.24 10.33 -14.01
C LEU A 26 -13.67 10.99 -12.76
N THR A 27 -14.43 11.93 -12.19
CA THR A 27 -14.09 12.58 -10.93
C THR A 27 -14.10 11.59 -9.78
N ASN A 28 -15.16 10.78 -9.66
CA ASN A 28 -15.28 9.75 -8.62
C ASN A 28 -14.14 8.72 -8.71
N LYS A 29 -13.87 8.17 -9.91
CA LYS A 29 -12.73 7.25 -10.14
C LYS A 29 -11.39 7.89 -9.77
N SER A 30 -11.22 9.18 -10.07
CA SER A 30 -10.00 9.90 -9.71
C SER A 30 -9.82 10.07 -8.20
N VAL A 31 -10.92 10.30 -7.46
CA VAL A 31 -10.90 10.36 -5.99
C VAL A 31 -10.58 8.98 -5.40
N GLU A 32 -11.23 7.92 -5.90
CA GLU A 32 -10.96 6.54 -5.50
C GLU A 32 -9.48 6.15 -5.69
N ARG A 33 -8.88 6.53 -6.82
CA ARG A 33 -7.46 6.29 -7.09
C ARG A 33 -6.52 7.02 -6.14
N ILE A 34 -6.84 8.26 -5.77
CA ILE A 34 -6.04 9.03 -4.80
C ILE A 34 -6.15 8.37 -3.41
N ASN A 35 -7.34 7.93 -3.03
CA ASN A 35 -7.54 7.20 -1.78
C ASN A 35 -6.76 5.88 -1.76
N ALA A 36 -6.82 5.09 -2.83
CA ALA A 36 -6.08 3.83 -2.95
C ALA A 36 -4.56 4.04 -2.85
N LEU A 37 -4.03 5.12 -3.41
CA LEU A 37 -2.63 5.49 -3.24
C LEU A 37 -2.31 5.85 -1.78
N GLY A 38 -3.19 6.62 -1.13
CA GLY A 38 -3.06 6.97 0.28
C GLY A 38 -3.04 5.74 1.19
N GLU A 39 -3.98 4.83 1.00
CA GLU A 39 -4.05 3.55 1.71
C GLU A 39 -2.79 2.71 1.52
N LEU A 40 -2.24 2.67 0.31
CA LEU A 40 -1.01 1.94 0.03
C LEU A 40 0.19 2.50 0.81
N ASN A 41 0.31 3.84 0.88
CA ASN A 41 1.37 4.49 1.67
C ASN A 41 1.16 4.30 3.18
N LEU A 42 -0.09 4.38 3.67
CA LEU A 42 -0.42 4.14 5.07
C LEU A 42 -0.10 2.71 5.49
N LYS A 43 -0.50 1.73 4.70
CA LYS A 43 -0.19 0.31 4.95
C LYS A 43 1.31 0.07 5.01
N LEU A 44 2.10 0.71 4.15
CA LEU A 44 3.56 0.63 4.19
C LEU A 44 4.11 1.23 5.49
N ALA A 45 3.63 2.42 5.88
CA ALA A 45 4.05 3.09 7.10
C ALA A 45 3.71 2.27 8.36
N GLU A 46 2.48 1.74 8.44
CA GLU A 46 2.03 0.85 9.52
C GLU A 46 2.88 -0.41 9.60
N THR A 47 3.17 -1.05 8.46
CA THR A 47 4.01 -2.26 8.42
C THR A 47 5.43 -1.96 8.90
N MET A 48 6.01 -0.84 8.49
CA MET A 48 7.33 -0.40 8.94
C MET A 48 7.35 -0.06 10.44
N ALA A 49 6.31 0.60 10.94
CA ALA A 49 6.19 0.94 12.35
C ALA A 49 6.06 -0.31 13.23
N SER A 50 5.23 -1.28 12.83
CA SER A 50 5.09 -2.57 13.52
C SER A 50 6.41 -3.31 13.61
N ARG A 51 7.18 -3.35 12.52
CA ARG A 51 8.49 -4.01 12.52
C ARG A 51 9.55 -3.28 13.34
N GLN A 52 9.52 -1.95 13.39
CA GLN A 52 10.37 -1.20 14.33
C GLN A 52 10.04 -1.54 15.79
N MET A 53 8.75 -1.69 16.14
CA MET A 53 8.35 -2.14 17.47
C MET A 53 8.80 -3.58 17.76
N GLU A 54 8.73 -4.49 16.79
CA GLU A 54 9.22 -5.86 16.93
C GLU A 54 10.73 -5.92 17.22
N VAL A 55 11.53 -5.12 16.48
CA VAL A 55 12.98 -5.00 16.75
C VAL A 55 13.25 -4.41 18.13
N MET A 56 12.51 -3.39 18.55
CA MET A 56 12.65 -2.79 19.88
C MET A 56 12.33 -3.79 21.00
N ASN A 57 11.25 -4.56 20.86
CA ASN A 57 10.89 -5.60 21.81
C ASN A 57 11.99 -6.67 21.89
N MET A 58 12.53 -7.10 20.75
CA MET A 58 13.64 -8.05 20.71
C MET A 58 14.88 -7.53 21.46
N LEU A 59 15.26 -6.27 21.27
CA LEU A 59 16.39 -5.66 21.97
C LEU A 59 16.15 -5.60 23.48
N MET A 60 14.92 -5.27 23.91
CA MET A 60 14.55 -5.30 25.32
C MET A 60 14.64 -6.72 25.91
N ASP A 61 14.10 -7.72 25.20
CA ASP A 61 14.15 -9.13 25.64
C ASP A 61 15.59 -9.64 25.75
N GLN A 62 16.46 -9.26 24.82
CA GLN A 62 17.89 -9.59 24.89
C GLN A 62 18.59 -8.88 26.04
N GLY A 63 18.25 -7.61 26.29
CA GLY A 63 18.78 -6.86 27.43
C GLY A 63 18.45 -7.52 28.77
N VAL A 64 17.19 -7.94 28.95
CA VAL A 64 16.76 -8.68 30.15
C VAL A 64 17.48 -10.03 30.25
N ARG A 65 17.58 -10.78 29.15
CA ARG A 65 18.28 -12.08 29.15
C ARG A 65 19.76 -11.96 29.46
N MET A 66 20.44 -10.96 28.94
CA MET A 66 21.84 -10.70 29.29
C MET A 66 22.00 -10.36 30.77
N MET A 67 21.11 -9.53 31.32
CA MET A 67 21.12 -9.24 32.76
C MET A 67 20.94 -10.50 33.61
N ASN A 68 20.00 -11.38 33.24
CA ASN A 68 19.77 -12.65 33.93
C ASN A 68 20.97 -13.60 33.78
N LEU A 69 21.56 -13.69 32.59
CA LEU A 69 22.73 -14.53 32.35
C LEU A 69 23.92 -14.09 33.21
N VAL A 70 24.15 -12.78 33.34
CA VAL A 70 25.22 -12.22 34.18
C VAL A 70 24.94 -12.43 35.68
N SER A 71 23.68 -12.35 36.12
CA SER A 71 23.33 -12.51 37.53
C SER A 71 23.28 -13.97 37.99
N GLU A 72 22.95 -14.91 37.10
CA GLU A 72 22.72 -16.32 37.45
C GLU A 72 23.84 -17.28 37.04
N ALA A 73 24.78 -16.86 36.19
CA ALA A 73 25.85 -17.74 35.72
C ALA A 73 26.74 -18.22 36.87
N LYS A 74 26.95 -19.54 36.97
CA LYS A 74 27.80 -20.16 37.99
C LYS A 74 29.27 -20.22 37.58
N GLY A 75 29.60 -19.72 36.39
CA GLY A 75 30.95 -19.64 35.86
C GLY A 75 31.00 -19.32 34.37
N TYR A 76 32.22 -19.24 33.83
CA TYR A 76 32.48 -18.85 32.44
C TYR A 76 31.78 -19.75 31.40
N ASN A 77 31.64 -21.05 31.67
CA ASN A 77 30.96 -21.98 30.77
C ASN A 77 29.47 -21.65 30.59
N ASP A 78 28.80 -21.16 31.64
CA ASP A 78 27.38 -20.80 31.56
C ASP A 78 27.20 -19.48 30.78
N LEU A 79 28.10 -18.51 31.00
CA LEU A 79 28.15 -17.28 30.20
C LEU A 79 28.41 -17.57 28.72
N TYR A 80 29.38 -18.42 28.41
CA TYR A 80 29.72 -18.77 27.03
C TYR A 80 28.56 -19.47 26.31
N LYS A 81 27.91 -20.44 26.96
CA LYS A 81 26.72 -21.09 26.41
C LYS A 81 25.59 -20.09 26.17
N GLY A 82 25.29 -19.23 27.14
CA GLY A 82 24.28 -18.20 26.97
C GLY A 82 24.58 -17.22 25.84
N GLN A 83 25.85 -16.84 25.66
CA GLN A 83 26.27 -16.00 24.52
C GLN A 83 26.07 -16.71 23.17
N VAL A 84 26.41 -17.99 23.08
CA VAL A 84 26.19 -18.79 21.85
C VAL A 84 24.71 -18.93 21.54
N ASP A 85 23.88 -19.17 22.54
CA ASP A 85 22.43 -19.31 22.37
C ASP A 85 21.79 -17.97 21.93
N MET A 86 22.17 -16.85 22.57
CA MET A 86 21.74 -15.52 22.13
C MET A 86 22.20 -15.20 20.69
N ALA A 87 23.42 -15.60 20.32
CA ALA A 87 23.93 -15.37 18.97
C ALA A 87 23.17 -16.18 17.90
N LYS A 88 22.79 -17.43 18.21
CA LYS A 88 21.95 -18.25 17.33
C LYS A 88 20.58 -17.62 17.14
N GLU A 89 19.95 -17.18 18.22
CA GLU A 89 18.63 -16.54 18.17
C GLU A 89 18.67 -15.24 17.35
N ILE A 90 19.70 -14.40 17.53
CA ILE A 90 19.91 -13.21 16.68
C ILE A 90 20.04 -13.61 15.21
N ALA A 91 20.81 -14.65 14.90
CA ALA A 91 21.01 -15.10 13.53
C ALA A 91 19.71 -15.62 12.89
N GLU A 92 18.95 -16.45 13.62
CA GLU A 92 17.64 -16.93 13.19
C GLU A 92 16.68 -15.77 12.95
N ARG A 93 16.61 -14.82 13.89
CA ARG A 93 15.73 -13.66 13.77
C ARG A 93 16.12 -12.75 12.63
N MET A 94 17.41 -12.53 12.41
CA MET A 94 17.90 -11.74 11.28
C MET A 94 17.53 -12.38 9.93
N MET A 95 17.51 -13.71 9.83
CA MET A 95 17.01 -14.39 8.64
C MET A 95 15.49 -14.19 8.46
N GLU A 96 14.70 -14.23 9.54
CA GLU A 96 13.27 -13.92 9.50
C GLU A 96 13.02 -12.48 9.03
N GLU A 97 13.72 -11.50 9.61
CA GLU A 97 13.62 -10.10 9.22
C GLU A 97 14.04 -9.86 7.76
N SER A 98 15.05 -10.59 7.27
CA SER A 98 15.47 -10.55 5.86
C SER A 98 14.37 -11.06 4.93
N LYS A 99 13.75 -12.19 5.25
CA LYS A 99 12.60 -12.73 4.47
C LYS A 99 11.41 -11.77 4.51
N ALA A 100 11.10 -11.21 5.67
CA ALA A 100 10.02 -10.23 5.81
C ALA A 100 10.29 -8.95 5.02
N ASN A 101 11.54 -8.47 4.97
CA ASN A 101 11.94 -7.33 4.12
C ASN A 101 11.72 -7.63 2.63
N VAL A 102 12.14 -8.79 2.16
CA VAL A 102 11.93 -9.19 0.76
C VAL A 102 10.44 -9.25 0.43
N LYS A 103 9.62 -9.82 1.33
CA LYS A 103 8.17 -9.87 1.17
C LYS A 103 7.57 -8.46 1.08
N LEU A 104 7.94 -7.56 2.00
CA LEU A 104 7.47 -6.19 2.02
C LEU A 104 7.80 -5.44 0.72
N VAL A 105 9.02 -5.60 0.21
CA VAL A 105 9.43 -4.97 -1.06
C VAL A 105 8.61 -5.51 -2.24
N ASN A 106 8.32 -6.80 -2.27
CA ASN A 106 7.49 -7.40 -3.30
C ASN A 106 6.03 -6.90 -3.22
N GLU A 107 5.43 -6.90 -2.03
CA GLU A 107 4.07 -6.39 -1.81
C GLU A 107 3.94 -4.92 -2.20
N MET A 108 4.93 -4.09 -1.83
CA MET A 108 4.99 -2.69 -2.20
C MET A 108 5.06 -2.54 -3.72
N ARG A 109 5.97 -3.27 -4.38
CA ARG A 109 6.13 -3.24 -5.84
C ARG A 109 4.84 -3.66 -6.56
N GLU A 110 4.20 -4.74 -6.12
CA GLU A 110 2.96 -5.24 -6.70
C GLU A 110 1.81 -4.26 -6.50
N GLY A 111 1.70 -3.67 -5.31
CA GLY A 111 0.69 -2.66 -5.02
C GLY A 111 0.82 -1.41 -5.90
N TYR A 112 2.03 -0.83 -6.01
CA TYR A 112 2.25 0.32 -6.90
C TYR A 112 2.05 -0.02 -8.37
N ARG A 113 2.45 -1.23 -8.79
CA ARG A 113 2.22 -1.69 -10.17
C ARG A 113 0.72 -1.80 -10.45
N SER A 114 -0.05 -2.43 -9.57
CA SER A 114 -1.50 -2.58 -9.69
C SER A 114 -2.21 -1.22 -9.74
N TRP A 115 -1.81 -0.29 -8.87
CA TRP A 115 -2.31 1.08 -8.88
C TRP A 115 -2.03 1.78 -10.21
N MET A 116 -0.81 1.64 -10.75
CA MET A 116 -0.44 2.24 -12.03
C MET A 116 -1.18 1.60 -13.21
N ASP A 117 -1.29 0.28 -13.24
CA ASP A 117 -2.03 -0.46 -14.28
C ASP A 117 -3.51 -0.02 -14.29
N THR A 118 -4.11 0.17 -13.11
CA THR A 118 -5.46 0.72 -12.95
C THR A 118 -5.55 2.15 -13.49
N ALA A 119 -4.60 3.03 -13.13
CA ALA A 119 -4.58 4.41 -13.59
C ALA A 119 -4.49 4.52 -15.13
N VAL A 120 -3.69 3.66 -15.76
CA VAL A 120 -3.56 3.60 -17.23
C VAL A 120 -4.86 3.10 -17.88
N ALA A 121 -5.49 2.07 -17.32
CA ALA A 121 -6.75 1.55 -17.80
C ALA A 121 -7.86 2.62 -17.73
N GLU A 122 -7.98 3.30 -16.59
CA GLU A 122 -8.97 4.38 -16.39
C GLU A 122 -8.75 5.57 -17.31
N ALA A 123 -7.49 5.97 -17.56
CA ALA A 123 -7.18 7.05 -18.48
C ALA A 123 -7.62 6.73 -19.92
N LYS A 124 -7.39 5.47 -20.34
CA LYS A 124 -7.84 4.98 -21.64
C LYS A 124 -9.36 4.95 -21.73
N ASP A 125 -10.04 4.47 -20.69
CA ASP A 125 -11.49 4.38 -20.64
C ASP A 125 -12.14 5.77 -20.61
N GLY A 126 -11.58 6.70 -19.83
CA GLY A 126 -12.05 8.08 -19.78
C GLY A 126 -11.89 8.83 -21.09
N GLY A 127 -10.79 8.64 -21.80
CA GLY A 127 -10.60 9.19 -23.14
C GLY A 127 -11.62 8.66 -24.16
N ASN A 128 -12.04 7.40 -24.01
CA ASN A 128 -13.08 6.80 -24.84
C ASN A 128 -14.48 7.30 -24.44
N ALA A 129 -14.77 7.42 -23.15
CA ALA A 129 -16.06 7.89 -22.65
C ALA A 129 -16.34 9.35 -23.05
N VAL A 130 -15.35 10.24 -22.89
CA VAL A 130 -15.46 11.64 -23.32
C VAL A 130 -15.64 11.74 -24.84
N ARG A 131 -14.86 10.97 -25.61
CA ARG A 131 -15.01 10.95 -27.07
C ARG A 131 -16.42 10.53 -27.46
N ASN A 132 -16.91 9.43 -26.90
CA ASN A 132 -18.25 8.91 -27.20
C ASN A 132 -19.31 9.95 -26.85
N ALA A 133 -19.27 10.54 -25.64
CA ALA A 133 -20.24 11.54 -25.18
C ALA A 133 -20.24 12.85 -26.01
N VAL A 134 -19.11 13.21 -26.61
CA VAL A 134 -19.00 14.41 -27.50
C VAL A 134 -19.47 14.09 -28.92
N THR A 135 -19.35 12.84 -29.37
CA THR A 135 -19.75 12.41 -30.72
C THR A 135 -21.14 11.78 -30.79
N SER A 136 -21.84 11.64 -29.66
CA SER A 136 -23.24 11.21 -29.57
C SER A 136 -24.17 12.40 -29.33
#